data_AF-A0A394DFU6-F1
#
_entry.id   AF-A0A394DFU6-F1
#
_cell.length_a   1.000
_cell.length_b   1.000
_cell.length_c   1.000
_cell.angle_alpha   90.00
_cell.angle_beta   90.00
_cell.angle_gamma   90.00
#
_symmetry.space_group_name_H-M   'P 1'
#
loop_
_entity.id
_entity.type
_entity.pdbx_description
1 polymer ?
#
loop_
_entity_poly.entity_id
_entity_poly.type
_entity_poly.pdbx_seq_one_letter_code
_entity_poly.pdbx_strand_id
1 'polypeptide(L)'
;MSVAATTYSAVGYSLFSGSQRRSTPRLKMSLRSDSFSVEPITVLTKLKHECATPLPLLQKVADAMCAQMRAGLAADGGPGLPMLPTYVHDLPTGKEKGLFYALDLGGTNFRVLRVQLGGKDERVIATEFEQVSIPQGLMFGTSNELFDFIALRLAKFAAKEHGRFHFLPGRKREIGFTFSFPVNQTSIDSGILIKWTKGFAVSGTTGKDVVACLNEAMERQGLDMRVSALVNDTVGTLAGAEYYDNDAMVAVILGTGTNACYVEQTSAIPKLQGHASSSGEMIISTEWGAFSNGLPLTEFDREMDAASINPGEQASEIARRVLLKMAEVDGLFGNSAPQNLSKPFILGTPDLCAMQQDNSGDLQAVGSLLYDKTGVEFNLSARKTVLEVCDTIVKRGGRLAGAGIVGILQKMEENSKSFISKKRVVVAIDGGLYANYPQYRAYLHDSVKELLGTEKSNKVIRFILLQNRQGKTRLAKYYVPLEDSEKHKVEYEVHRLVVNRDPKHTNFVEFRTHKVIYRRYAGLFFSLCVDITDNELAYLESIHLFVEILDHFFSNVCELDLVFNFHKFTYLFMKVYLILDEFILAGELQETSKRAIIERMGELEKLE
;
A
#
# COMPACT_ATOMS: atom_id res chain seq x y z
N MET A 1 -65.68 -57.87 -47.25
CA MET A 1 -64.84 -57.60 -48.45
C MET A 1 -63.39 -57.72 -47.99
N SER A 2 -62.80 -58.92 -47.99
CA SER A 2 -62.17 -59.61 -49.14
C SER A 2 -60.95 -58.81 -49.65
N VAL A 3 -59.72 -59.13 -49.21
CA VAL A 3 -58.73 -60.06 -49.84
C VAL A 3 -58.03 -59.36 -51.01
N ALA A 4 -56.69 -59.22 -51.07
CA ALA A 4 -55.67 -60.24 -51.39
C ALA A 4 -54.28 -59.51 -51.46
N ALA A 5 -53.09 -60.10 -51.41
CA ALA A 5 -52.62 -61.46 -51.15
C ALA A 5 -51.06 -61.51 -51.15
N THR A 6 -50.50 -62.46 -50.36
CA THR A 6 -49.37 -63.39 -50.67
C THR A 6 -47.92 -62.88 -50.86
N THR A 7 -46.84 -63.56 -50.41
CA THR A 7 -46.57 -65.01 -50.17
C THR A 7 -45.26 -65.25 -49.35
N TYR A 8 -45.28 -66.23 -48.41
CA TYR A 8 -44.33 -67.35 -48.06
C TYR A 8 -42.78 -67.15 -48.04
N SER A 9 -41.92 -67.83 -47.26
CA SER A 9 -41.90 -68.85 -46.15
C SER A 9 -40.40 -69.05 -45.80
N ALA A 10 -39.95 -69.44 -44.59
CA ALA A 10 -39.91 -70.83 -44.14
C ALA A 10 -39.36 -70.95 -42.70
N VAL A 11 -39.79 -72.04 -42.06
CA VAL A 11 -39.56 -72.46 -40.67
C VAL A 11 -38.36 -73.41 -40.58
N GLY A 12 -37.64 -73.40 -39.45
CA GLY A 12 -36.78 -74.49 -39.03
C GLY A 12 -36.60 -74.52 -37.51
N TYR A 13 -37.28 -75.45 -36.83
CA TYR A 13 -37.02 -75.84 -35.43
C TYR A 13 -36.13 -77.08 -35.41
N SER A 14 -35.17 -77.14 -34.50
CA SER A 14 -34.68 -78.41 -33.93
C SER A 14 -34.24 -78.23 -32.47
N LEU A 15 -34.46 -79.28 -31.69
CA LEU A 15 -34.34 -79.39 -30.24
C LEU A 15 -33.15 -80.31 -29.84
N PHE A 16 -32.71 -80.14 -28.59
CA PHE A 16 -31.94 -81.05 -27.70
C PHE A 16 -30.44 -81.32 -27.91
N SER A 17 -29.61 -80.92 -26.94
CA SER A 17 -29.08 -81.78 -25.85
C SER A 17 -27.91 -81.10 -25.10
N GLY A 18 -27.73 -81.45 -23.81
CA GLY A 18 -27.03 -80.64 -22.81
C GLY A 18 -25.51 -80.79 -22.68
N SER A 19 -24.94 -79.90 -21.86
CA SER A 19 -23.68 -80.09 -21.11
C SER A 19 -23.53 -78.96 -20.10
N GLN A 20 -23.54 -79.28 -18.80
CA GLN A 20 -23.20 -78.36 -17.73
C GLN A 20 -21.70 -78.05 -17.76
N ARG A 21 -21.34 -76.78 -17.92
CA ARG A 21 -20.06 -76.24 -17.42
C ARG A 21 -20.32 -74.90 -16.74
N ARG A 22 -20.02 -74.83 -15.44
CA ARG A 22 -19.94 -73.60 -14.65
C ARG A 22 -18.89 -72.67 -15.26
N SER A 23 -19.29 -71.47 -15.67
CA SER A 23 -18.39 -70.34 -15.89
C SER A 23 -19.03 -69.05 -15.36
N THR A 24 -18.19 -68.21 -14.77
CA THR A 24 -18.49 -67.00 -14.02
C THR A 24 -19.19 -65.92 -14.88
N PRO A 25 -20.09 -65.11 -14.31
CA PRO A 25 -20.72 -64.03 -15.07
C PRO A 25 -19.73 -62.88 -15.28
N ARG A 26 -19.33 -62.65 -16.54
CA ARG A 26 -18.72 -61.39 -16.98
C ARG A 26 -19.79 -60.29 -16.94
N LEU A 27 -19.63 -59.32 -16.05
CA LEU A 27 -20.34 -58.05 -16.12
C LEU A 27 -20.03 -57.37 -17.47
N LYS A 28 -21.05 -57.24 -18.33
CA LYS A 28 -21.04 -56.22 -19.39
C LYS A 28 -21.35 -54.88 -18.73
N MET A 29 -20.33 -54.04 -18.57
CA MET A 29 -20.54 -52.62 -18.30
C MET A 29 -21.24 -51.99 -19.51
N SER A 30 -22.50 -51.61 -19.33
CA SER A 30 -23.11 -50.57 -20.14
C SER A 30 -22.38 -49.28 -19.82
N LEU A 31 -21.63 -48.75 -20.79
CA LEU A 31 -21.17 -47.36 -20.76
C LEU A 31 -22.44 -46.49 -20.82
N ARG A 32 -22.87 -45.98 -19.66
CA ARG A 32 -23.67 -44.77 -19.64
C ARG A 32 -22.75 -43.66 -20.13
N SER A 33 -23.08 -43.10 -21.29
CA SER A 33 -22.57 -41.80 -21.68
C SER A 33 -23.15 -40.79 -20.69
N ASP A 34 -22.38 -40.47 -19.65
CA ASP A 34 -22.61 -39.25 -18.89
C ASP A 34 -22.35 -38.11 -19.86
N SER A 35 -23.43 -37.58 -20.44
CA SER A 35 -23.41 -36.26 -21.05
C SER A 35 -23.04 -35.30 -19.93
N PHE A 36 -21.79 -34.86 -19.89
CA PHE A 36 -21.39 -33.68 -19.14
C PHE A 36 -22.25 -32.53 -19.64
N SER A 37 -23.32 -32.20 -18.91
CA SER A 37 -24.00 -30.93 -19.06
C SER A 37 -23.01 -29.87 -18.56
N VAL A 38 -22.29 -29.26 -19.49
CA VAL A 38 -21.54 -28.03 -19.21
C VAL A 38 -22.59 -27.02 -18.80
N GLU A 39 -22.65 -26.67 -17.51
CA GLU A 39 -23.47 -25.54 -17.06
C GLU A 39 -23.08 -24.30 -17.88
N PRO A 40 -24.04 -23.43 -18.26
CA PRO A 40 -23.73 -22.21 -18.97
C PRO A 40 -22.68 -21.41 -18.19
N ILE A 41 -21.59 -21.00 -18.85
CA ILE A 41 -20.58 -20.14 -18.23
C ILE A 41 -21.27 -18.80 -17.94
N THR A 42 -21.58 -18.54 -16.66
CA THR A 42 -22.12 -17.26 -16.21
C THR A 42 -21.10 -16.15 -16.38
N VAL A 43 -21.56 -14.90 -16.48
CA VAL A 43 -20.67 -13.74 -16.58
C VAL A 43 -19.71 -13.67 -15.39
N LEU A 44 -20.18 -14.03 -14.19
CA LEU A 44 -19.35 -14.08 -12.99
C LEU A 44 -18.23 -15.12 -13.06
N THR A 45 -18.50 -16.32 -13.56
CA THR A 45 -17.46 -17.37 -13.70
C THR A 45 -16.39 -16.93 -14.70
N LYS A 46 -16.79 -16.32 -15.82
CA LYS A 46 -15.85 -15.73 -16.79
C LYS A 46 -15.03 -14.61 -16.16
N LEU A 47 -15.67 -13.69 -15.44
CA LEU A 47 -15.00 -12.59 -14.74
C LEU A 47 -13.93 -13.10 -13.77
N LYS A 48 -14.27 -14.08 -12.91
CA LYS A 48 -13.32 -14.66 -11.95
C LYS A 48 -12.10 -15.26 -12.62
N HIS A 49 -12.29 -15.95 -13.76
CA HIS A 49 -11.20 -16.54 -14.52
C HIS A 49 -10.32 -15.47 -15.16
N GLU A 50 -10.90 -14.47 -15.83
CA GLU A 50 -10.16 -13.41 -16.52
C GLU A 50 -9.47 -12.43 -15.55
N CYS A 51 -10.05 -12.17 -14.38
CA CYS A 51 -9.47 -11.33 -13.33
C CYS A 51 -8.45 -12.06 -12.43
N ALA A 52 -8.24 -13.36 -12.63
CA ALA A 52 -7.36 -14.15 -11.78
C ALA A 52 -5.92 -13.63 -11.84
N THR A 53 -5.31 -13.49 -10.67
CA THR A 53 -3.93 -12.99 -10.52
C THR A 53 -3.07 -14.01 -9.76
N PRO A 54 -2.83 -15.20 -10.34
CA PRO A 54 -1.97 -16.20 -9.72
C PRO A 54 -0.52 -15.71 -9.65
N LEU A 55 0.29 -16.25 -8.73
CA LEU A 55 1.67 -15.85 -8.52
C LEU A 55 2.51 -15.74 -9.81
N PRO A 56 2.46 -16.68 -10.77
CA PRO A 56 3.25 -16.55 -12.01
C PRO A 56 2.85 -15.33 -12.86
N LEU A 57 1.57 -14.94 -12.84
CA LEU A 57 1.13 -13.73 -13.54
C LEU A 57 1.67 -12.48 -12.84
N LEU A 58 1.55 -12.43 -11.50
CA LEU A 58 2.05 -11.31 -10.72
C LEU A 58 3.56 -11.13 -10.86
N GLN A 59 4.32 -12.23 -10.90
CA GLN A 59 5.75 -12.20 -11.15
C GLN A 59 6.06 -11.59 -12.52
N LYS A 60 5.34 -12.03 -13.56
CA LYS A 60 5.48 -11.48 -14.92
C LYS A 60 5.15 -9.98 -14.97
N VAL A 61 4.16 -9.53 -14.21
CA VAL A 61 3.80 -8.10 -14.10
C VAL A 61 4.93 -7.32 -13.40
N ALA A 62 5.47 -7.83 -12.29
CA ALA A 62 6.60 -7.21 -11.58
C ALA A 62 7.86 -7.11 -12.47
N ASP A 63 8.21 -8.20 -13.16
CA ASP A 63 9.36 -8.24 -14.08
C ASP A 63 9.18 -7.27 -15.25
N ALA A 64 7.96 -7.19 -15.80
CA ALA A 64 7.62 -6.24 -16.87
C ALA A 64 7.67 -4.78 -16.39
N MET A 65 7.21 -4.50 -15.17
CA MET A 65 7.34 -3.18 -14.53
C MET A 65 8.81 -2.79 -14.40
N CYS A 66 9.64 -3.66 -13.83
CA CYS A 66 11.08 -3.44 -13.70
C CYS A 66 11.74 -3.16 -15.08
N ALA A 67 11.42 -3.94 -16.10
CA ALA A 67 11.94 -3.74 -17.45
C ALA A 67 11.49 -2.41 -18.09
N GLN A 68 10.22 -2.03 -17.90
CA GLN A 68 9.68 -0.77 -18.39
C GLN A 68 10.29 0.45 -17.69
N MET A 69 10.57 0.34 -16.38
CA MET A 69 11.29 1.35 -15.62
C MET A 69 12.73 1.53 -16.14
N ARG A 70 13.46 0.43 -16.40
CA ARG A 70 14.79 0.49 -17.02
C ARG A 70 14.76 1.20 -18.38
N ALA A 71 13.81 0.83 -19.24
CA ALA A 71 13.66 1.45 -20.54
C ALA A 71 13.34 2.96 -20.44
N GLY A 72 12.52 3.35 -19.46
CA GLY A 72 12.14 4.75 -19.22
C GLY A 72 13.26 5.65 -18.71
N LEU A 73 14.22 5.08 -17.97
CA LEU A 73 15.43 5.79 -17.53
C LEU A 73 16.50 5.88 -18.62
N ALA A 74 16.43 5.03 -19.65
CA ALA A 74 17.43 4.97 -20.71
C ALA A 74 17.32 6.15 -21.68
N ALA A 75 16.10 6.54 -22.07
CA ALA A 75 15.84 7.65 -22.99
C ALA A 75 14.42 8.18 -22.86
N ASP A 76 14.22 9.47 -23.11
CA ASP A 76 12.88 10.06 -23.21
C ASP A 76 12.17 9.65 -24.51
N GLY A 77 10.84 9.52 -24.46
CA GLY A 77 10.02 9.14 -25.63
C GLY A 77 10.18 7.69 -26.11
N GLY A 78 10.91 6.86 -25.35
CA GLY A 78 11.06 5.42 -25.62
C GLY A 78 9.83 4.59 -25.23
N PRO A 79 9.88 3.26 -25.44
CA PRO A 79 8.79 2.33 -25.15
C PRO A 79 8.64 1.99 -23.66
N GLY A 80 9.35 2.70 -22.77
CA GLY A 80 9.35 2.51 -21.33
C GLY A 80 8.35 3.42 -20.63
N LEU A 81 8.28 3.29 -19.30
CA LEU A 81 7.54 4.25 -18.48
C LEU A 81 8.14 5.65 -18.56
N PRO A 82 7.36 6.72 -18.29
CA PRO A 82 7.89 8.09 -18.36
C PRO A 82 9.12 8.32 -17.48
N MET A 83 9.15 7.77 -16.26
CA MET A 83 10.30 7.81 -15.33
C MET A 83 10.88 9.23 -15.22
N LEU A 84 10.05 10.18 -14.79
CA LEU A 84 10.33 11.61 -14.80
C LEU A 84 11.26 12.00 -13.64
N PRO A 85 12.40 12.65 -13.92
CA PRO A 85 13.23 13.27 -12.89
C PRO A 85 12.49 14.39 -12.17
N THR A 86 12.57 14.39 -10.85
CA THR A 86 11.87 15.37 -10.01
C THR A 86 12.76 16.54 -9.59
N TYR A 87 14.08 16.45 -9.81
CA TYR A 87 15.07 17.43 -9.35
C TYR A 87 15.06 17.64 -7.82
N VAL A 88 14.47 16.70 -7.08
CA VAL A 88 14.59 16.59 -5.63
C VAL A 88 15.77 15.68 -5.34
N HIS A 89 16.85 16.28 -4.83
CA HIS A 89 18.13 15.63 -4.56
C HIS A 89 18.31 15.22 -3.10
N ASP A 90 17.69 15.96 -2.19
CA ASP A 90 17.80 15.78 -0.75
C ASP A 90 16.40 15.62 -0.16
N LEU A 91 16.16 14.49 0.50
CA LEU A 91 14.96 14.28 1.30
C LEU A 91 15.11 14.91 2.70
N PRO A 92 14.00 15.17 3.41
CA PRO A 92 14.05 15.73 4.76
C PRO A 92 14.84 14.84 5.72
N THR A 93 15.68 15.45 6.55
CA THR A 93 16.55 14.77 7.52
C THR A 93 15.91 14.60 8.90
N GLY A 94 14.72 15.17 9.08
CA GLY A 94 14.06 15.31 10.37
C GLY A 94 14.57 16.50 11.20
N LYS A 95 15.64 17.18 10.79
CA LYS A 95 16.26 18.30 11.55
C LYS A 95 15.65 19.66 11.22
N GLU A 96 14.78 19.71 10.23
CA GLU A 96 14.19 20.95 9.70
C GLU A 96 13.39 21.67 10.78
N LYS A 97 13.55 23.00 10.84
CA LYS A 97 12.85 23.87 11.78
C LYS A 97 12.28 25.08 11.04
N GLY A 98 11.11 25.53 11.46
CA GLY A 98 10.48 26.74 10.93
C GLY A 98 9.06 26.54 10.43
N LEU A 99 8.49 27.64 9.94
CA LEU A 99 7.15 27.69 9.37
C LEU A 99 7.23 27.51 7.85
N PHE A 100 6.56 26.49 7.34
CA PHE A 100 6.48 26.19 5.91
C PHE A 100 5.03 26.10 5.45
N TYR A 101 4.79 26.50 4.20
CA TYR A 101 3.49 26.36 3.55
C TYR A 101 3.52 25.21 2.55
N ALA A 102 2.36 24.61 2.30
CA ALA A 102 2.17 23.74 1.15
C ALA A 102 0.81 24.00 0.48
N LEU A 103 0.81 23.89 -0.84
CA LEU A 103 -0.38 23.89 -1.69
C LEU A 103 -0.46 22.53 -2.37
N ASP A 104 -1.54 21.82 -2.14
CA ASP A 104 -1.82 20.53 -2.77
C ASP A 104 -3.00 20.64 -3.73
N LEU A 105 -2.68 20.63 -5.01
CA LEU A 105 -3.64 20.69 -6.11
C LEU A 105 -3.63 19.36 -6.87
N GLY A 106 -4.61 18.50 -6.54
CA GLY A 106 -4.66 17.15 -7.07
C GLY A 106 -6.02 16.67 -7.58
N GLY A 107 -7.06 17.50 -7.56
CA GLY A 107 -8.41 17.14 -8.02
C GLY A 107 -9.41 18.29 -7.94
N THR A 108 -10.70 18.00 -7.78
CA THR A 108 -11.80 18.99 -7.66
C THR A 108 -11.74 19.84 -6.37
N ASN A 109 -10.88 19.45 -5.44
CA ASN A 109 -10.51 20.22 -4.28
C ASN A 109 -8.99 20.39 -4.25
N PHE A 110 -8.52 21.52 -3.72
CA PHE A 110 -7.13 21.70 -3.32
C PHE A 110 -7.04 21.95 -1.81
N ARG A 111 -5.86 21.75 -1.24
CA ARG A 111 -5.58 22.05 0.16
C ARG A 111 -4.48 23.11 0.23
N VAL A 112 -4.69 24.10 1.09
CA VAL A 112 -3.61 24.97 1.56
C VAL A 112 -3.32 24.59 3.00
N LEU A 113 -2.04 24.45 3.34
CA LEU A 113 -1.65 24.13 4.71
C LEU A 113 -0.39 24.87 5.11
N ARG A 114 -0.20 24.99 6.42
CA ARG A 114 1.04 25.43 7.04
C ARG A 114 1.45 24.46 8.12
N VAL A 115 2.75 24.25 8.24
CA VAL A 115 3.36 23.36 9.22
C VAL A 115 4.48 24.09 9.95
N GLN A 116 4.47 23.98 11.27
CA GLN A 116 5.56 24.42 12.14
C GLN A 116 6.43 23.20 12.48
N LEU A 117 7.65 23.17 11.96
CA LEU A 117 8.62 22.10 12.24
C LEU A 117 9.53 22.50 13.41
N GLY A 118 9.82 21.54 14.29
CA GLY A 118 10.64 21.68 15.49
C GLY A 118 11.93 20.85 15.48
N GLY A 119 12.25 20.19 14.38
CA GLY A 119 13.42 19.31 14.24
C GLY A 119 13.20 17.91 14.83
N LYS A 120 14.29 17.18 15.10
CA LYS A 120 14.20 15.74 15.39
C LYS A 120 13.43 15.40 16.67
N ASP A 121 13.50 16.27 17.66
CA ASP A 121 12.91 16.01 18.98
C ASP A 121 11.41 16.33 19.00
N GLU A 122 11.03 17.49 18.44
CA GLU A 122 9.65 17.99 18.47
C GLU A 122 8.84 17.60 17.23
N ARG A 123 9.50 17.19 16.14
CA ARG A 123 8.89 16.86 14.85
C ARG A 123 7.96 17.97 14.36
N VAL A 124 6.69 17.65 14.12
CA VAL A 124 5.66 18.61 13.73
C VAL A 124 5.02 19.21 15.00
N ILE A 125 5.29 20.49 15.26
CA ILE A 125 4.76 21.23 16.41
C ILE A 125 3.28 21.59 16.21
N ALA A 126 2.94 22.02 15.00
CA ALA A 126 1.58 22.43 14.65
C ALA A 126 1.35 22.30 13.14
N THR A 127 0.14 21.88 12.78
CA THR A 127 -0.33 21.85 11.40
C THR A 127 -1.70 22.49 11.34
N GLU A 128 -1.93 23.33 10.34
CA GLU A 128 -3.25 23.86 10.02
C GLU A 128 -3.46 23.75 8.51
N PHE A 129 -4.67 23.40 8.09
CA PHE A 129 -5.01 23.32 6.69
C PHE A 129 -6.44 23.79 6.42
N GLU A 130 -6.68 24.25 5.20
CA GLU A 130 -7.99 24.57 4.67
C GLU A 130 -8.18 23.81 3.35
N GLN A 131 -9.22 22.98 3.29
CA GLN A 131 -9.62 22.33 2.04
C GLN A 131 -10.59 23.25 1.28
N VAL A 132 -10.33 23.42 0.00
CA VAL A 132 -11.04 24.35 -0.87
C VAL A 132 -11.59 23.62 -2.08
N SER A 133 -12.91 23.68 -2.26
CA SER A 133 -13.54 23.22 -3.49
C SER A 133 -13.31 24.21 -4.63
N ILE A 134 -12.92 23.68 -5.79
CA ILE A 134 -12.72 24.45 -7.00
C ILE A 134 -14.08 24.58 -7.70
N PRO A 135 -14.58 25.80 -7.92
CA PRO A 135 -15.78 26.02 -8.73
C PRO A 135 -15.65 25.33 -10.09
N GLN A 136 -16.66 24.55 -10.48
CA GLN A 136 -16.60 23.71 -11.68
C GLN A 136 -16.26 24.51 -12.95
N GLY A 137 -16.73 25.75 -13.07
CA GLY A 137 -16.40 26.64 -14.19
C GLY A 137 -14.89 26.92 -14.33
N LEU A 138 -14.14 26.97 -13.22
CA LEU A 138 -12.70 27.21 -13.25
C LEU A 138 -11.90 26.00 -13.76
N MET A 139 -12.46 24.79 -13.69
CA MET A 139 -11.81 23.59 -14.25
C MET A 139 -11.76 23.61 -15.79
N PHE A 140 -12.57 24.47 -16.42
CA PHE A 140 -12.66 24.68 -17.87
C PHE A 140 -12.35 26.13 -18.28
N GLY A 141 -11.92 26.95 -17.32
CA GLY A 141 -11.64 28.38 -17.53
C GLY A 141 -10.27 28.62 -18.15
N THR A 142 -9.70 29.77 -17.82
CA THR A 142 -8.35 30.18 -18.23
C THR A 142 -7.33 29.94 -17.12
N SER A 143 -6.05 29.85 -17.51
CA SER A 143 -4.93 29.73 -16.57
C SER A 143 -4.98 30.80 -15.46
N ASN A 144 -5.19 32.07 -15.84
CA ASN A 144 -5.24 33.18 -14.89
C ASN A 144 -6.40 33.02 -13.89
N GLU A 145 -7.60 32.66 -14.36
CA GLU A 145 -8.77 32.51 -13.47
C GLU A 145 -8.55 31.42 -12.41
N LEU A 146 -7.94 30.28 -12.79
CA LEU A 146 -7.65 29.22 -11.83
C LEU A 146 -6.57 29.64 -10.83
N PHE A 147 -5.43 30.15 -11.29
CA PHE A 147 -4.31 30.49 -10.41
C PHE A 147 -4.60 31.71 -9.54
N ASP A 148 -5.37 32.70 -10.03
CA ASP A 148 -5.81 33.86 -9.24
C ASP A 148 -6.77 33.42 -8.12
N PHE A 149 -7.66 32.47 -8.40
CA PHE A 149 -8.54 31.88 -7.36
C PHE A 149 -7.72 31.18 -6.28
N ILE A 150 -6.71 30.38 -6.66
CA ILE A 150 -5.82 29.70 -5.72
C ILE A 150 -5.03 30.72 -4.89
N ALA A 151 -4.40 31.71 -5.53
CA ALA A 151 -3.62 32.74 -4.87
C ALA A 151 -4.47 33.57 -3.88
N LEU A 152 -5.72 33.90 -4.24
CA LEU A 152 -6.65 34.58 -3.35
C LEU A 152 -6.95 33.75 -2.09
N ARG A 153 -7.15 32.43 -2.24
CA ARG A 153 -7.40 31.54 -1.10
C ARG A 153 -6.17 31.38 -0.22
N LEU A 154 -5.00 31.29 -0.84
CA LEU A 154 -3.72 31.25 -0.13
C LEU A 154 -3.45 32.54 0.66
N ALA A 155 -3.72 33.70 0.07
CA ALA A 155 -3.59 34.99 0.76
C ALA A 155 -4.53 35.09 1.98
N LYS A 156 -5.79 34.67 1.83
CA LYS A 156 -6.75 34.59 2.94
C LYS A 156 -6.29 33.64 4.04
N PHE A 157 -5.67 32.52 3.69
CA PHE A 157 -5.17 31.54 4.65
C PHE A 157 -3.93 32.07 5.39
N ALA A 158 -2.98 32.69 4.68
CA ALA A 158 -1.80 33.33 5.26
C ALA A 158 -2.15 34.49 6.20
N ALA A 159 -3.21 35.26 5.90
CA ALA A 159 -3.69 36.32 6.80
C ALA A 159 -4.22 35.82 8.15
N LYS A 160 -4.55 34.53 8.27
CA LYS A 160 -4.98 33.88 9.52
C LYS A 160 -3.81 33.37 10.36
N GLU A 161 -2.56 33.75 10.07
CA GLU A 161 -1.41 33.37 10.90
C GLU A 161 -1.56 33.89 12.34
N HIS A 162 -1.48 32.98 13.31
CA HIS A 162 -1.53 33.35 14.73
C HIS A 162 -0.95 32.22 15.61
N GLY A 163 -0.68 32.55 16.88
CA GLY A 163 -0.39 31.55 17.91
C GLY A 163 0.93 30.80 17.68
N ARG A 164 0.83 29.48 17.47
CA ARG A 164 1.95 28.52 17.40
C ARG A 164 2.74 28.55 16.09
N PHE A 165 2.33 29.39 15.14
CA PHE A 165 2.99 29.56 13.85
C PHE A 165 3.88 30.80 13.90
N HIS A 166 5.19 30.60 13.92
CA HIS A 166 6.16 31.67 14.09
C HIS A 166 6.89 31.92 12.77
N PHE A 167 6.51 33.01 12.12
CA PHE A 167 7.22 33.51 10.95
C PHE A 167 8.42 34.36 11.38
N LEU A 168 9.60 34.09 10.83
CA LEU A 168 10.81 34.87 11.10
C LEU A 168 10.81 36.16 10.26
N PRO A 169 10.86 37.35 10.88
CA PRO A 169 10.93 38.62 10.16
C PRO A 169 12.14 38.67 9.22
N GLY A 170 11.96 39.18 8.00
CA GLY A 170 13.03 39.32 7.00
C GLY A 170 13.25 38.10 6.10
N ARG A 171 12.50 37.01 6.28
CA ARG A 171 12.39 35.93 5.29
C ARG A 171 11.10 36.08 4.49
N LYS A 172 11.07 35.55 3.27
CA LYS A 172 9.84 35.39 2.47
C LYS A 172 9.17 34.07 2.86
N ARG A 173 7.84 33.98 2.81
CA ARG A 173 7.15 32.69 3.02
C ARG A 173 7.51 31.74 1.90
N GLU A 174 7.84 30.50 2.26
CA GLU A 174 8.18 29.44 1.32
C GLU A 174 7.01 28.47 1.23
N ILE A 175 6.58 28.17 0.00
CA ILE A 175 5.52 27.21 -0.27
C ILE A 175 6.03 26.06 -1.14
N GLY A 176 5.79 24.83 -0.68
CA GLY A 176 5.84 23.64 -1.53
C GLY A 176 4.57 23.55 -2.36
N PHE A 177 4.71 23.49 -3.68
CA PHE A 177 3.59 23.34 -4.60
C PHE A 177 3.49 21.89 -5.05
N THR A 178 2.61 21.13 -4.42
CA THR A 178 2.23 19.79 -4.85
C THR A 178 1.23 19.90 -6.00
N PHE A 179 1.66 19.54 -7.20
CA PHE A 179 0.86 19.65 -8.42
C PHE A 179 0.73 18.27 -9.08
N SER A 180 -0.38 17.58 -8.79
CA SER A 180 -0.57 16.17 -9.16
C SER A 180 -1.14 16.00 -10.57
N PHE A 181 -0.49 16.64 -11.54
CA PHE A 181 -0.75 16.47 -12.97
C PHE A 181 0.57 16.18 -13.70
N PRO A 182 0.54 15.57 -14.90
CA PRO A 182 1.74 15.32 -15.68
C PRO A 182 2.53 16.60 -15.99
N VAL A 183 3.72 16.73 -15.42
CA VAL A 183 4.61 17.88 -15.58
C VAL A 183 5.99 17.42 -16.03
N ASN A 184 6.56 18.12 -17.01
CA ASN A 184 7.97 18.02 -17.33
C ASN A 184 8.73 19.01 -16.46
N GLN A 185 9.26 18.53 -15.34
CA GLN A 185 9.99 19.36 -14.39
C GLN A 185 11.37 19.72 -14.97
N THR A 186 11.80 20.98 -14.82
CA THR A 186 13.08 21.47 -15.37
C THR A 186 14.07 21.87 -14.27
N SER A 187 13.57 22.15 -13.07
CA SER A 187 14.32 22.38 -11.83
C SER A 187 13.41 22.04 -10.65
N ILE A 188 13.93 22.08 -9.42
CA ILE A 188 13.10 21.86 -8.22
C ILE A 188 11.91 22.83 -8.13
N ASP A 189 12.02 24.02 -8.73
CA ASP A 189 11.05 25.13 -8.65
C ASP A 189 10.52 25.59 -10.01
N SER A 190 10.56 24.74 -11.05
CA SER A 190 9.95 25.02 -12.37
C SER A 190 9.50 23.73 -13.04
N GLY A 191 8.33 23.76 -13.68
CA GLY A 191 7.84 22.61 -14.42
C GLY A 191 6.72 22.91 -15.40
N ILE A 192 6.86 22.36 -16.61
CA ILE A 192 5.96 22.61 -17.73
C ILE A 192 4.81 21.60 -17.72
N LEU A 193 3.57 22.07 -17.65
CA LEU A 193 2.40 21.19 -17.75
C LEU A 193 2.37 20.47 -19.10
N ILE A 194 2.35 19.14 -19.08
CA ILE A 194 2.28 18.31 -20.30
C ILE A 194 0.82 18.21 -20.78
N LYS A 195 -0.10 17.85 -19.88
CA LYS A 195 -1.52 17.75 -20.17
C LYS A 195 -2.35 17.78 -18.89
N TRP A 196 -3.57 18.30 -18.98
CA TRP A 196 -4.54 18.16 -17.90
C TRP A 196 -5.12 16.75 -17.82
N THR A 197 -5.46 16.34 -16.61
CA THR A 197 -6.12 15.06 -16.30
C THR A 197 -7.24 15.31 -15.28
N LYS A 198 -7.88 14.26 -14.74
CA LYS A 198 -8.83 14.36 -13.61
C LYS A 198 -10.00 15.33 -13.85
N GLY A 199 -10.44 15.45 -15.11
CA GLY A 199 -11.56 16.31 -15.52
C GLY A 199 -11.20 17.80 -15.71
N PHE A 200 -9.93 18.18 -15.62
CA PHE A 200 -9.49 19.55 -15.94
C PHE A 200 -9.30 19.73 -17.46
N ALA A 201 -9.62 20.92 -17.94
CA ALA A 201 -9.36 21.37 -19.30
C ALA A 201 -9.14 22.89 -19.32
N VAL A 202 -8.22 23.38 -18.48
CA VAL A 202 -7.94 24.81 -18.32
C VAL A 202 -7.15 25.33 -19.51
N SER A 203 -7.71 26.31 -20.20
CA SER A 203 -7.14 26.91 -21.39
C SER A 203 -5.89 27.75 -21.08
N GLY A 204 -4.86 27.59 -21.91
CA GLY A 204 -3.64 28.40 -21.84
C GLY A 204 -2.66 28.03 -20.73
N THR A 205 -2.81 26.88 -20.04
CA THR A 205 -1.81 26.37 -19.08
C THR A 205 -0.90 25.28 -19.67
N THR A 206 -1.42 24.43 -20.57
CA THR A 206 -0.62 23.37 -21.21
C THR A 206 0.57 23.98 -21.96
N GLY A 207 1.78 23.45 -21.73
CA GLY A 207 3.01 23.97 -22.29
C GLY A 207 3.59 25.19 -21.55
N LYS A 208 3.01 25.61 -20.42
CA LYS A 208 3.56 26.67 -19.56
C LYS A 208 4.12 26.12 -18.25
N ASP A 209 5.06 26.87 -17.69
CA ASP A 209 5.56 26.64 -16.33
C ASP A 209 4.48 26.99 -15.29
N VAL A 210 4.03 25.99 -14.54
CA VAL A 210 2.97 26.15 -13.53
C VAL A 210 3.46 26.90 -12.29
N VAL A 211 4.77 26.89 -12.01
CA VAL A 211 5.34 27.65 -10.90
C VAL A 211 5.34 29.13 -11.21
N ALA A 212 5.76 29.52 -12.42
CA ALA A 212 5.61 30.89 -12.91
C ALA A 212 4.15 31.36 -12.83
N CYS A 213 3.20 30.55 -13.31
CA CYS A 213 1.77 30.90 -13.26
C CYS A 213 1.28 31.18 -11.83
N LEU A 214 1.69 30.37 -10.85
CA LEU A 214 1.31 30.56 -9.44
C LEU A 214 2.03 31.77 -8.82
N ASN A 215 3.32 31.96 -9.08
CA ASN A 215 4.07 33.12 -8.57
C ASN A 215 3.49 34.44 -9.07
N GLU A 216 3.18 34.55 -10.36
CA GLU A 216 2.52 35.74 -10.93
C GLU A 216 1.15 35.98 -10.31
N ALA A 217 0.37 34.93 -10.05
CA ALA A 217 -0.93 35.06 -9.37
C ALA A 217 -0.77 35.53 -7.92
N MET A 218 0.22 35.02 -7.18
CA MET A 218 0.52 35.48 -5.82
C MET A 218 0.97 36.96 -5.82
N GLU A 219 1.76 37.38 -6.81
CA GLU A 219 2.18 38.78 -6.97
C GLU A 219 1.00 39.71 -7.23
N ARG A 220 0.07 39.32 -8.12
CA ARG A 220 -1.17 40.07 -8.37
C ARG A 220 -2.05 40.23 -7.12
N GLN A 221 -1.99 39.28 -6.19
CA GLN A 221 -2.71 39.33 -4.90
C GLN A 221 -1.91 40.05 -3.79
N GLY A 222 -0.69 40.52 -4.06
CA GLY A 222 0.18 41.16 -3.07
C GLY A 222 0.68 40.21 -1.97
N LEU A 223 0.73 38.91 -2.25
CA LEU A 223 1.15 37.90 -1.28
C LEU A 223 2.68 37.74 -1.27
N ASP A 224 3.31 38.09 -0.14
CA ASP A 224 4.76 37.91 0.06
C ASP A 224 5.13 36.44 0.33
N MET A 225 5.10 35.64 -0.73
CA MET A 225 5.39 34.21 -0.75
C MET A 225 6.12 33.81 -2.04
N ARG A 226 6.93 32.76 -2.00
CA ARG A 226 7.57 32.15 -3.18
C ARG A 226 7.40 30.65 -3.17
N VAL A 227 7.17 30.07 -4.35
CA VAL A 227 7.29 28.63 -4.52
C VAL A 227 8.76 28.24 -4.37
N SER A 228 9.05 27.36 -3.41
CA SER A 228 10.41 26.85 -3.16
C SER A 228 10.66 25.48 -3.77
N ALA A 229 9.58 24.73 -4.01
CA ALA A 229 9.63 23.44 -4.67
C ALA A 229 8.30 23.14 -5.36
N LEU A 230 8.36 22.67 -6.59
CA LEU A 230 7.29 21.96 -7.29
C LEU A 230 7.51 20.47 -7.05
N VAL A 231 6.48 19.78 -6.57
CA VAL A 231 6.56 18.34 -6.30
C VAL A 231 5.32 17.62 -6.82
N ASN A 232 5.48 16.34 -7.16
CA ASN A 232 4.34 15.45 -7.33
C ASN A 232 3.84 14.96 -5.95
N ASP A 233 2.58 14.53 -5.85
CA ASP A 233 1.99 13.99 -4.62
C ASP A 233 2.74 12.76 -4.10
N THR A 234 3.24 11.90 -4.98
CA THR A 234 4.09 10.77 -4.59
C THR A 234 5.39 11.24 -3.93
N VAL A 235 6.04 12.27 -4.48
CA VAL A 235 7.29 12.83 -3.94
C VAL A 235 7.04 13.50 -2.58
N GLY A 236 5.94 14.23 -2.44
CA GLY A 236 5.52 14.79 -1.14
C GLY A 236 5.24 13.69 -0.11
N THR A 237 4.65 12.57 -0.52
CA THR A 237 4.42 11.40 0.34
C THR A 237 5.74 10.75 0.78
N LEU A 238 6.71 10.62 -0.14
CA LEU A 238 8.04 10.11 0.17
C LEU A 238 8.77 11.02 1.16
N ALA A 239 8.81 12.33 0.89
CA ALA A 239 9.43 13.32 1.76
C ALA A 239 8.78 13.36 3.15
N GLY A 240 7.46 13.26 3.21
CA GLY A 240 6.72 13.18 4.47
C GLY A 240 7.06 11.92 5.27
N ALA A 241 7.24 10.78 4.60
CA ALA A 241 7.62 9.53 5.25
C ALA A 241 9.08 9.55 5.73
N GLU A 242 10.01 9.98 4.87
CA GLU A 242 11.44 10.06 5.17
C GLU A 242 11.72 11.01 6.35
N TYR A 243 10.91 12.08 6.49
CA TYR A 243 10.99 12.95 7.66
C TYR A 243 10.84 12.18 8.98
N TYR A 244 10.08 11.08 9.02
CA TYR A 244 9.90 10.25 10.21
C TYR A 244 10.76 8.98 10.23
N ASP A 245 11.05 8.41 9.06
CA ASP A 245 11.67 7.10 8.90
C ASP A 245 12.66 7.12 7.74
N ASN A 246 13.97 7.12 8.05
CA ASN A 246 15.05 7.25 7.07
C ASN A 246 15.23 6.01 6.14
N ASP A 247 14.37 5.00 6.28
CA ASP A 247 14.34 3.83 5.40
C ASP A 247 13.27 3.99 4.30
N ALA A 248 12.61 5.16 4.19
CA ALA A 248 11.56 5.41 3.20
C ALA A 248 12.14 5.70 1.82
N MET A 249 12.14 4.66 0.97
CA MET A 249 12.75 4.74 -0.36
C MET A 249 11.74 4.74 -1.51
N VAL A 250 10.49 4.37 -1.23
CA VAL A 250 9.41 4.28 -2.22
C VAL A 250 8.16 4.95 -1.66
N ALA A 251 7.44 5.70 -2.48
CA ALA A 251 6.11 6.18 -2.15
C ALA A 251 5.11 5.84 -3.24
N VAL A 252 3.89 5.54 -2.83
CA VAL A 252 2.80 5.12 -3.70
C VAL A 252 1.52 5.86 -3.34
N ILE A 253 0.83 6.38 -4.34
CA ILE A 253 -0.52 6.94 -4.22
C ILE A 253 -1.51 5.94 -4.82
N LEU A 254 -2.49 5.49 -4.02
CA LEU A 254 -3.60 4.65 -4.43
C LEU A 254 -4.92 5.35 -4.04
N GLY A 255 -5.49 6.10 -4.98
CA GLY A 255 -6.70 6.89 -4.78
C GLY A 255 -7.58 6.97 -6.03
N THR A 256 -8.09 8.16 -6.35
CA THR A 256 -8.80 8.42 -7.60
C THR A 256 -7.91 8.17 -8.82
N GLY A 257 -6.63 8.52 -8.70
CA GLY A 257 -5.56 8.12 -9.60
C GLY A 257 -4.55 7.23 -8.89
N THR A 258 -3.53 6.79 -9.62
CA THR A 258 -2.43 5.99 -9.09
C THR A 258 -1.10 6.48 -9.62
N ASN A 259 -0.10 6.61 -8.75
CA ASN A 259 1.28 6.91 -9.12
C ASN A 259 2.25 6.35 -8.08
N ALA A 260 3.53 6.25 -8.43
CA ALA A 260 4.59 5.93 -7.51
C ALA A 260 5.85 6.75 -7.80
N CYS A 261 6.65 6.99 -6.77
CA CYS A 261 8.02 7.47 -6.91
C CYS A 261 8.97 6.65 -6.05
N TYR A 262 10.26 6.72 -6.36
CA TYR A 262 11.30 6.08 -5.57
C TYR A 262 12.64 6.81 -5.70
N VAL A 263 13.55 6.53 -4.77
CA VAL A 263 14.93 7.04 -4.79
C VAL A 263 15.77 6.16 -5.72
N GLU A 264 16.37 6.77 -6.74
CA GLU A 264 17.24 6.13 -7.71
C GLU A 264 18.66 6.71 -7.66
N GLN A 265 19.65 5.88 -7.97
CA GLN A 265 21.03 6.34 -8.11
C GLN A 265 21.19 7.09 -9.43
N THR A 266 21.74 8.30 -9.37
CA THR A 266 21.92 9.17 -10.55
C THR A 266 22.76 8.48 -11.63
N SER A 267 23.72 7.64 -11.23
CA SER A 267 24.54 6.82 -12.13
C SER A 267 23.74 5.79 -12.94
N ALA A 268 22.54 5.42 -12.46
CA ALA A 268 21.65 4.48 -13.11
C ALA A 268 20.54 5.16 -13.94
N ILE A 269 20.71 6.45 -14.27
CA ILE A 269 19.79 7.24 -15.10
C ILE A 269 20.50 7.71 -16.39
N PRO A 270 20.62 6.85 -17.42
CA PRO A 270 21.32 7.21 -18.66
C PRO A 270 20.79 8.48 -19.34
N LYS A 271 19.48 8.75 -19.29
CA LYS A 271 18.91 9.94 -19.91
C LYS A 271 19.30 11.28 -19.26
N LEU A 272 19.90 11.24 -18.06
CA LEU A 272 20.41 12.42 -17.36
C LEU A 272 21.93 12.55 -17.38
N GLN A 273 22.65 11.76 -18.19
CA GLN A 273 24.11 11.82 -18.26
C GLN A 273 24.62 13.28 -18.41
N GLY A 274 25.44 13.71 -17.45
CA GLY A 274 25.98 15.07 -17.35
C GLY A 274 25.39 15.94 -16.23
N HIS A 275 24.28 15.53 -15.60
CA HIS A 275 23.72 16.21 -14.44
C HIS A 275 24.28 15.57 -13.14
N ALA A 276 25.12 16.31 -12.41
CA ALA A 276 25.66 15.85 -11.13
C ALA A 276 24.72 16.26 -9.98
N SER A 277 24.18 15.28 -9.26
CA SER A 277 23.54 15.50 -7.95
C SER A 277 24.61 15.46 -6.86
N SER A 278 24.53 16.35 -5.86
CA SER A 278 25.44 16.37 -4.70
C SER A 278 25.30 15.11 -3.82
N SER A 279 24.10 14.54 -3.75
CA SER A 279 23.82 13.32 -2.96
C SER A 279 24.16 12.03 -3.73
N GLY A 280 24.31 12.11 -5.06
CA GLY A 280 24.37 10.93 -5.93
C GLY A 280 22.99 10.32 -6.21
N GLU A 281 21.93 10.84 -5.60
CA GLU A 281 20.57 10.33 -5.70
C GLU A 281 19.62 11.31 -6.40
N MET A 282 18.53 10.75 -6.95
CA MET A 282 17.46 11.47 -7.62
C MET A 282 16.15 10.74 -7.34
N ILE A 283 15.11 11.48 -6.91
CA ILE A 283 13.77 10.90 -6.84
C ILE A 283 13.18 10.86 -8.25
N ILE A 284 12.63 9.71 -8.62
CA ILE A 284 11.98 9.49 -9.92
C ILE A 284 10.50 9.30 -9.73
N SER A 285 9.68 10.15 -10.37
CA SER A 285 8.26 9.87 -10.55
C SER A 285 8.09 8.85 -11.66
N THR A 286 7.51 7.69 -11.34
CA THR A 286 7.38 6.60 -12.31
C THR A 286 6.32 6.89 -13.37
N GLU A 287 5.29 7.68 -13.02
CA GLU A 287 4.05 7.81 -13.79
C GLU A 287 3.49 6.43 -14.18
N TRP A 288 3.54 5.47 -13.23
CA TRP A 288 3.23 4.07 -13.49
C TRP A 288 1.77 3.81 -13.91
N GLY A 289 0.90 4.83 -13.86
CA GLY A 289 -0.47 4.74 -14.38
C GLY A 289 -0.49 4.53 -15.90
N ALA A 290 0.61 4.83 -16.59
CA ALA A 290 0.80 4.53 -18.00
C ALA A 290 1.18 3.05 -18.29
N PHE A 291 1.43 2.25 -17.25
CA PHE A 291 1.80 0.84 -17.41
C PHE A 291 0.62 -0.01 -17.90
N SER A 292 0.83 -0.79 -18.97
CA SER A 292 -0.20 -1.66 -19.54
C SER A 292 0.28 -3.09 -19.85
N ASN A 293 1.57 -3.37 -19.70
CA ASN A 293 2.15 -4.63 -20.17
C ASN A 293 1.82 -5.81 -19.25
N GLY A 294 1.19 -6.84 -19.80
CA GLY A 294 0.92 -8.08 -19.08
C GLY A 294 -0.24 -8.02 -18.08
N LEU A 295 -1.05 -6.94 -18.12
CA LEU A 295 -2.23 -6.81 -17.27
C LEU A 295 -3.37 -7.75 -17.73
N PRO A 296 -4.07 -8.42 -16.80
CA PRO A 296 -5.22 -9.27 -17.10
C PRO A 296 -6.48 -8.42 -17.38
N LEU A 297 -6.55 -7.86 -18.59
CA LEU A 297 -7.66 -7.03 -19.06
C LEU A 297 -8.85 -7.86 -19.55
N THR A 298 -10.02 -7.58 -19.01
CA THR A 298 -11.34 -8.11 -19.40
C THR A 298 -11.97 -7.28 -20.53
N GLU A 299 -13.11 -7.72 -21.04
CA GLU A 299 -13.92 -6.89 -21.95
C GLU A 299 -14.36 -5.57 -21.32
N PHE A 300 -14.71 -5.57 -20.03
CA PHE A 300 -15.20 -4.40 -19.31
C PHE A 300 -14.14 -3.31 -19.17
N ASP A 301 -12.87 -3.71 -19.01
CA ASP A 301 -11.74 -2.78 -18.97
C ASP A 301 -11.59 -2.06 -20.31
N ARG A 302 -11.66 -2.80 -21.42
CA ARG A 302 -11.52 -2.25 -22.78
C ARG A 302 -12.68 -1.33 -23.17
N GLU A 303 -13.90 -1.70 -22.80
CA GLU A 303 -15.08 -0.87 -23.04
C GLU A 303 -15.07 0.43 -22.21
N MET A 304 -14.62 0.35 -20.96
CA MET A 304 -14.44 1.52 -20.11
C MET A 304 -13.39 2.46 -20.70
N ASP A 305 -12.25 1.90 -21.13
CA ASP A 305 -11.15 2.64 -21.74
C ASP A 305 -11.60 3.39 -23.00
N ALA A 306 -12.28 2.70 -23.92
CA ALA A 306 -12.81 3.26 -25.16
C ALA A 306 -13.86 4.37 -24.94
N ALA A 307 -14.59 4.33 -23.82
CA ALA A 307 -15.62 5.32 -23.48
C ALA A 307 -15.08 6.52 -22.68
N SER A 308 -13.82 6.48 -22.25
CA SER A 308 -13.24 7.50 -21.39
C SER A 308 -12.70 8.70 -22.20
N ILE A 309 -12.77 9.90 -21.62
CA ILE A 309 -12.10 11.10 -22.17
C ILE A 309 -10.58 10.97 -21.99
N ASN A 310 -10.15 10.26 -20.93
CA ASN A 310 -8.78 9.87 -20.65
C ASN A 310 -8.75 8.36 -20.27
N PRO A 311 -8.15 7.49 -21.11
CA PRO A 311 -7.95 6.05 -20.86
C PRO A 311 -7.45 5.73 -19.45
N GLY A 312 -8.11 4.79 -18.73
CA GLY A 312 -7.52 4.13 -17.55
C GLY A 312 -8.01 4.45 -16.12
N GLU A 313 -9.21 4.99 -15.87
CA GLU A 313 -9.66 5.27 -14.50
C GLU A 313 -10.97 4.55 -14.05
N GLN A 314 -10.99 4.19 -12.76
CA GLN A 314 -12.13 3.85 -11.89
C GLN A 314 -12.61 2.38 -11.84
N ALA A 315 -12.11 1.62 -10.85
CA ALA A 315 -12.53 0.24 -10.55
C ALA A 315 -14.05 0.06 -10.29
N SER A 316 -14.73 1.08 -9.77
CA SER A 316 -16.17 1.04 -9.52
C SER A 316 -17.00 1.05 -10.81
N GLU A 317 -16.49 1.65 -11.88
CA GLU A 317 -17.15 1.66 -13.19
C GLU A 317 -17.06 0.28 -13.87
N ILE A 318 -15.97 -0.46 -13.66
CA ILE A 318 -15.85 -1.87 -14.08
C ILE A 318 -16.92 -2.70 -13.38
N ALA A 319 -17.11 -2.53 -12.07
CA ALA A 319 -18.15 -3.25 -11.33
C ALA A 319 -19.54 -2.92 -11.87
N ARG A 320 -19.85 -1.64 -12.12
CA ARG A 320 -21.13 -1.24 -12.72
C ARG A 320 -21.37 -1.90 -14.08
N ARG A 321 -20.36 -1.96 -14.96
CA ARG A 321 -20.45 -2.59 -16.29
C ARG A 321 -20.71 -4.08 -16.21
N VAL A 322 -20.00 -4.78 -15.32
CA VAL A 322 -20.23 -6.20 -15.05
C VAL A 322 -21.67 -6.42 -14.59
N LEU A 323 -22.13 -5.65 -13.60
CA LEU A 323 -23.47 -5.78 -13.06
C LEU A 323 -24.55 -5.50 -14.12
N LEU A 324 -24.35 -4.49 -14.96
CA LEU A 324 -25.25 -4.21 -16.08
C LEU A 324 -25.31 -5.39 -17.05
N LYS A 325 -24.16 -5.97 -17.41
CA LYS A 325 -24.10 -7.15 -18.28
C LYS A 325 -24.81 -8.37 -17.67
N MET A 326 -24.61 -8.60 -16.38
CA MET A 326 -25.31 -9.65 -15.64
C MET A 326 -26.81 -9.42 -15.56
N ALA A 327 -27.26 -8.16 -15.54
CA ALA A 327 -28.68 -7.82 -15.60
C ALA A 327 -29.31 -8.22 -16.94
N GLU A 328 -28.59 -7.99 -18.03
CA GLU A 328 -29.06 -8.22 -19.40
C GLU A 328 -29.01 -9.71 -19.79
N VAL A 329 -27.98 -10.43 -19.35
CA VAL A 329 -27.67 -11.80 -19.82
C VAL A 329 -28.09 -12.86 -18.80
N ASP A 330 -27.75 -12.65 -17.53
CA ASP A 330 -27.93 -13.67 -16.47
C ASP A 330 -29.23 -13.44 -15.66
N GLY A 331 -29.98 -12.39 -15.96
CA GLY A 331 -31.22 -12.04 -15.25
C GLY A 331 -30.99 -11.66 -13.78
N LEU A 332 -29.82 -11.11 -13.44
CA LEU A 332 -29.43 -10.80 -12.05
C LEU A 332 -30.46 -9.90 -11.31
N PHE A 333 -31.24 -9.11 -12.06
CA PHE A 333 -32.23 -8.16 -11.55
C PHE A 333 -33.67 -8.54 -11.97
N GLY A 334 -33.89 -9.81 -12.37
CA GLY A 334 -35.17 -10.26 -12.93
C GLY A 334 -35.27 -9.98 -14.44
N ASN A 335 -36.46 -9.58 -14.91
CA ASN A 335 -36.79 -9.53 -16.35
C ASN A 335 -36.20 -8.33 -17.11
N SER A 336 -35.66 -7.31 -16.41
CA SER A 336 -35.11 -6.11 -17.05
C SER A 336 -34.03 -5.44 -16.20
N ALA A 337 -32.97 -4.95 -16.84
CA ALA A 337 -31.93 -4.18 -16.16
C ALA A 337 -32.46 -2.84 -15.61
N PRO A 338 -32.07 -2.42 -14.39
CA PRO A 338 -32.50 -1.13 -13.85
C PRO A 338 -31.93 0.04 -14.69
N GLN A 339 -32.79 0.96 -15.14
CA GLN A 339 -32.37 2.10 -15.98
C GLN A 339 -31.27 2.97 -15.32
N ASN A 340 -31.29 3.09 -13.99
CA ASN A 340 -30.28 3.86 -13.27
C ASN A 340 -28.88 3.23 -13.35
N LEU A 341 -28.79 1.90 -13.50
CA LEU A 341 -27.51 1.20 -13.61
C LEU A 341 -26.80 1.51 -14.94
N SER A 342 -27.52 1.99 -15.96
CA SER A 342 -26.95 2.45 -17.23
C SER A 342 -26.23 3.79 -17.12
N LYS A 343 -26.42 4.55 -16.03
CA LYS A 343 -25.74 5.84 -15.82
C LYS A 343 -24.28 5.60 -15.42
N PRO A 344 -23.30 6.09 -16.21
CA PRO A 344 -21.88 5.97 -15.86
C PRO A 344 -21.60 6.54 -14.47
N PHE A 345 -20.70 5.90 -13.72
CA PHE A 345 -20.24 6.34 -12.39
C PHE A 345 -21.31 6.44 -11.29
N ILE A 346 -22.48 5.79 -11.47
CA ILE A 346 -23.49 5.73 -10.40
C ILE A 346 -23.00 4.96 -9.16
N LEU A 347 -22.06 4.02 -9.35
CA LEU A 347 -21.34 3.31 -8.30
C LEU A 347 -19.95 3.91 -8.13
N GLY A 348 -19.64 4.36 -6.92
CA GLY A 348 -18.33 4.84 -6.51
C GLY A 348 -17.56 3.82 -5.69
N THR A 349 -16.24 4.02 -5.54
CA THR A 349 -15.39 3.21 -4.67
C THR A 349 -15.91 3.09 -3.22
N PRO A 350 -16.45 4.16 -2.58
CA PRO A 350 -17.04 4.03 -1.25
C PRO A 350 -18.23 3.07 -1.19
N ASP A 351 -19.01 2.97 -2.28
CA ASP A 351 -20.14 2.05 -2.37
C ASP A 351 -19.67 0.59 -2.35
N LEU A 352 -18.64 0.26 -3.14
CA LEU A 352 -18.02 -1.06 -3.16
C LEU A 352 -17.43 -1.44 -1.79
N CYS A 353 -16.73 -0.49 -1.16
CA CYS A 353 -16.16 -0.68 0.18
C CYS A 353 -17.25 -0.97 1.22
N ALA A 354 -18.31 -0.17 1.24
CA ALA A 354 -19.43 -0.36 2.16
C ALA A 354 -20.10 -1.73 1.97
N MET A 355 -20.30 -2.14 0.71
CA MET A 355 -20.84 -3.47 0.42
C MET A 355 -19.93 -4.58 0.96
N GLN A 356 -18.61 -4.53 0.72
CA GLN A 356 -17.68 -5.55 1.20
C GLN A 356 -17.46 -5.56 2.73
N GLN A 357 -17.88 -4.51 3.44
CA GLN A 357 -17.86 -4.46 4.91
C GLN A 357 -19.13 -5.05 5.55
N ASP A 358 -20.14 -5.39 4.76
CA ASP A 358 -21.36 -6.03 5.25
C ASP A 358 -21.10 -7.50 5.60
N ASN A 359 -20.96 -7.75 6.90
CA ASN A 359 -20.77 -9.09 7.46
C ASN A 359 -22.10 -9.74 7.93
N SER A 360 -23.25 -9.14 7.61
CA SER A 360 -24.56 -9.70 7.97
C SER A 360 -24.88 -10.95 7.15
N GLY A 361 -25.54 -11.94 7.76
CA GLY A 361 -25.88 -13.18 7.06
C GLY A 361 -26.85 -13.00 5.90
N ASP A 362 -27.63 -11.92 5.92
CA ASP A 362 -28.62 -11.56 4.92
C ASP A 362 -28.20 -10.40 4.01
N LEU A 363 -27.05 -9.75 4.24
CA LEU A 363 -26.49 -8.67 3.41
C LEU A 363 -27.44 -7.47 3.24
N GLN A 364 -28.04 -6.98 4.33
CA GLN A 364 -28.99 -5.86 4.25
C GLN A 364 -28.38 -4.54 3.81
N ALA A 365 -27.14 -4.25 4.19
CA ALA A 365 -26.49 -3.01 3.78
C ALA A 365 -26.21 -3.03 2.27
N VAL A 366 -25.81 -4.18 1.73
CA VAL A 366 -25.68 -4.39 0.27
C VAL A 366 -27.03 -4.15 -0.43
N GLY A 367 -28.11 -4.74 0.09
CA GLY A 367 -29.45 -4.58 -0.46
C GLY A 367 -29.92 -3.13 -0.46
N SER A 368 -29.74 -2.42 0.66
CA SER A 368 -30.15 -1.03 0.83
C SER A 368 -29.37 -0.11 -0.11
N LEU A 369 -28.05 -0.28 -0.19
CA LEU A 369 -27.20 0.52 -1.07
C LEU A 369 -27.59 0.32 -2.54
N LEU A 370 -27.78 -0.92 -2.96
CA LEU A 370 -28.20 -1.21 -4.33
C LEU A 370 -29.60 -0.65 -4.62
N TYR A 371 -30.52 -0.72 -3.66
CA TYR A 371 -31.84 -0.11 -3.79
C TYR A 371 -31.74 1.41 -3.98
N ASP A 372 -30.95 2.10 -3.18
CA ASP A 372 -30.75 3.55 -3.30
C ASP A 372 -30.18 3.97 -4.67
N LYS A 373 -29.30 3.14 -5.25
CA LYS A 373 -28.66 3.43 -6.54
C LYS A 373 -29.50 3.00 -7.74
N THR A 374 -30.24 1.90 -7.63
CA THR A 374 -30.90 1.25 -8.77
C THR A 374 -32.42 1.35 -8.74
N GLY A 375 -33.02 1.54 -7.56
CA GLY A 375 -34.47 1.53 -7.33
C GLY A 375 -35.09 0.14 -7.28
N VAL A 376 -34.28 -0.93 -7.19
CA VAL A 376 -34.74 -2.33 -7.26
C VAL A 376 -34.32 -3.08 -6.00
N GLU A 377 -35.19 -3.97 -5.50
CA GLU A 377 -34.87 -4.85 -4.38
C GLU A 377 -34.15 -6.12 -4.83
N PHE A 378 -33.21 -6.60 -4.02
CA PHE A 378 -32.38 -7.76 -4.33
C PHE A 378 -32.61 -8.90 -3.35
N ASN A 379 -32.85 -10.10 -3.87
CA ASN A 379 -32.84 -11.31 -3.05
C ASN A 379 -31.41 -11.61 -2.54
N LEU A 380 -31.30 -12.49 -1.54
CA LEU A 380 -30.01 -12.83 -0.93
C LEU A 380 -29.00 -13.41 -1.95
N SER A 381 -29.46 -14.20 -2.92
CA SER A 381 -28.58 -14.79 -3.95
C SER A 381 -27.93 -13.69 -4.79
N ALA A 382 -28.74 -12.73 -5.28
CA ALA A 382 -28.25 -11.62 -6.08
C ALA A 382 -27.27 -10.73 -5.28
N ARG A 383 -27.55 -10.48 -4.00
CA ARG A 383 -26.65 -9.72 -3.11
C ARG A 383 -25.29 -10.40 -2.94
N LYS A 384 -25.27 -11.73 -2.77
CA LYS A 384 -24.02 -12.52 -2.73
C LYS A 384 -23.25 -12.42 -4.05
N THR A 385 -23.95 -12.54 -5.17
CA THR A 385 -23.35 -12.38 -6.50
C THR A 385 -22.72 -11.01 -6.70
N VAL A 386 -23.38 -9.92 -6.27
CA VAL A 386 -22.82 -8.57 -6.32
C VAL A 386 -21.54 -8.46 -5.48
N LEU A 387 -21.51 -9.04 -4.28
CA LEU A 387 -20.30 -9.07 -3.45
C LEU A 387 -19.16 -9.82 -4.12
N GLU A 388 -19.43 -10.95 -4.77
CA GLU A 388 -18.41 -11.71 -5.49
C GLU A 388 -17.83 -10.93 -6.68
N VAL A 389 -18.64 -10.13 -7.38
CA VAL A 389 -18.17 -9.19 -8.42
C VAL A 389 -17.25 -8.13 -7.81
N CYS A 390 -17.68 -7.48 -6.72
CA CYS A 390 -16.89 -6.46 -6.03
C CYS A 390 -15.55 -7.02 -5.57
N ASP A 391 -15.57 -8.19 -4.92
CA ASP A 391 -14.36 -8.85 -4.43
C ASP A 391 -13.40 -9.21 -5.54
N THR A 392 -13.89 -9.77 -6.65
CA THR A 392 -13.07 -10.15 -7.80
C THR A 392 -12.31 -8.95 -8.37
N ILE A 393 -12.98 -7.80 -8.54
CA ILE A 393 -12.39 -6.58 -9.12
C ILE A 393 -11.40 -5.95 -8.14
N VAL A 394 -11.77 -5.84 -6.87
CA VAL A 394 -10.95 -5.20 -5.82
C VAL A 394 -9.70 -6.03 -5.53
N LYS A 395 -9.84 -7.36 -5.47
CA LYS A 395 -8.73 -8.30 -5.30
C LYS A 395 -7.74 -8.22 -6.45
N ARG A 396 -8.22 -8.19 -7.70
CA ARG A 396 -7.36 -7.98 -8.88
C ARG A 396 -6.58 -6.67 -8.75
N GLY A 397 -7.26 -5.57 -8.42
CA GLY A 397 -6.64 -4.25 -8.27
C GLY A 397 -5.56 -4.20 -7.20
N GLY A 398 -5.85 -4.72 -5.99
CA GLY A 398 -4.89 -4.74 -4.88
C GLY A 398 -3.66 -5.59 -5.19
N ARG A 399 -3.86 -6.76 -5.81
CA ARG A 399 -2.76 -7.66 -6.17
C ARG A 399 -1.86 -7.10 -7.28
N LEU A 400 -2.45 -6.45 -8.29
CA LEU A 400 -1.66 -5.78 -9.34
C LEU A 400 -0.85 -4.59 -8.78
N ALA A 401 -1.41 -3.82 -7.85
CA ALA A 401 -0.66 -2.76 -7.17
C ALA A 401 0.52 -3.33 -6.35
N GLY A 402 0.31 -4.45 -5.66
CA GLY A 402 1.39 -5.18 -4.97
C GLY A 402 2.51 -5.63 -5.92
N ALA A 403 2.17 -6.17 -7.10
CA ALA A 403 3.14 -6.52 -8.12
C ALA A 403 3.92 -5.30 -8.67
N GLY A 404 3.25 -4.15 -8.84
CA GLY A 404 3.90 -2.90 -9.21
C GLY A 404 4.96 -2.47 -8.19
N ILE A 405 4.63 -2.53 -6.88
CA ILE A 405 5.58 -2.24 -5.80
C ILE A 405 6.78 -3.18 -5.85
N VAL A 406 6.55 -4.49 -6.02
CA VAL A 406 7.64 -5.46 -6.12
C VAL A 406 8.52 -5.20 -7.35
N GLY A 407 7.93 -4.79 -8.48
CA GLY A 407 8.70 -4.39 -9.67
C GLY A 407 9.64 -3.21 -9.40
N ILE A 408 9.22 -2.23 -8.60
CA ILE A 408 10.08 -1.13 -8.14
C ILE A 408 11.22 -1.68 -7.25
N LEU A 409 10.89 -2.54 -6.29
CA LEU A 409 11.89 -3.11 -5.37
C LEU A 409 12.94 -3.96 -6.12
N GLN A 410 12.52 -4.76 -7.11
CA GLN A 410 13.41 -5.52 -7.99
C GLN A 410 14.34 -4.60 -8.78
N LYS A 411 13.79 -3.51 -9.34
CA LYS A 411 14.57 -2.51 -10.07
C LYS A 411 15.65 -1.87 -9.20
N MET A 412 15.34 -1.61 -7.93
CA MET A 412 16.29 -1.07 -6.96
C MET A 412 17.36 -2.12 -6.57
N GLU A 413 16.98 -3.39 -6.41
CA GLU A 413 17.89 -4.50 -6.08
C GLU A 413 18.97 -4.69 -7.16
N GLU A 414 18.58 -4.69 -8.44
CA GLU A 414 19.49 -4.92 -9.57
C GLU A 414 20.58 -3.85 -9.70
N ASN A 415 20.22 -2.59 -9.44
CA ASN A 415 21.13 -1.45 -9.59
C ASN A 415 22.21 -1.39 -8.51
N SER A 416 22.02 -2.13 -7.41
CA SER A 416 22.86 -1.99 -6.24
C SER A 416 23.23 -3.35 -5.67
N LYS A 417 24.40 -3.86 -6.07
CA LYS A 417 25.05 -5.05 -5.46
C LYS A 417 25.24 -4.93 -3.92
N SER A 418 24.96 -3.77 -3.33
CA SER A 418 25.07 -3.46 -1.90
C SER A 418 23.73 -3.20 -1.18
N PHE A 419 22.62 -2.95 -1.89
CA PHE A 419 21.46 -2.27 -1.29
C PHE A 419 20.51 -3.18 -0.52
N ILE A 420 20.39 -4.45 -0.92
CA ILE A 420 19.57 -5.46 -0.21
C ILE A 420 20.42 -6.41 0.62
N SER A 421 21.73 -6.15 0.78
CA SER A 421 22.50 -7.04 1.65
C SER A 421 22.16 -6.90 3.13
N LYS A 422 21.66 -5.74 3.65
CA LYS A 422 21.38 -5.55 5.11
C LYS A 422 20.43 -4.40 5.54
N LYS A 423 19.60 -3.78 4.68
CA LYS A 423 18.74 -2.65 5.12
C LYS A 423 17.25 -2.85 4.83
N ARG A 424 16.43 -2.44 5.80
CA ARG A 424 14.98 -2.30 5.71
C ARG A 424 14.63 -1.28 4.62
N VAL A 425 13.58 -1.56 3.86
CA VAL A 425 13.00 -0.62 2.89
C VAL A 425 11.55 -0.36 3.29
N VAL A 426 11.21 0.92 3.44
CA VAL A 426 9.86 1.38 3.73
C VAL A 426 9.21 1.88 2.45
N VAL A 427 8.01 1.37 2.20
CA VAL A 427 7.12 1.84 1.14
C VAL A 427 6.04 2.69 1.79
N ALA A 428 6.12 4.00 1.62
CA ALA A 428 5.08 4.93 2.04
C ALA A 428 3.87 4.80 1.11
N ILE A 429 2.67 4.62 1.66
CA ILE A 429 1.46 4.49 0.84
C ILE A 429 0.40 5.46 1.36
N ASP A 430 -0.10 6.31 0.48
CA ASP A 430 -1.24 7.21 0.74
C ASP A 430 -2.31 7.06 -0.35
N GLY A 431 -3.43 7.75 -0.20
CA GLY A 431 -4.56 7.76 -1.10
C GLY A 431 -5.79 7.06 -0.53
N GLY A 432 -6.96 7.55 -0.93
CA GLY A 432 -8.24 7.13 -0.33
C GLY A 432 -8.56 5.65 -0.49
N LEU A 433 -8.03 4.98 -1.51
CA LEU A 433 -8.22 3.54 -1.71
C LEU A 433 -7.42 2.74 -0.68
N TYR A 434 -6.16 3.11 -0.41
CA TYR A 434 -5.37 2.44 0.62
C TYR A 434 -5.86 2.78 2.05
N ALA A 435 -6.16 4.05 2.30
CA ALA A 435 -6.51 4.54 3.63
C ALA A 435 -7.88 4.04 4.11
N ASN A 436 -8.87 4.00 3.21
CA ASN A 436 -10.27 3.78 3.58
C ASN A 436 -10.84 2.42 3.14
N TYR A 437 -10.10 1.61 2.39
CA TYR A 437 -10.57 0.31 1.88
C TYR A 437 -9.74 -0.86 2.44
N PRO A 438 -10.10 -1.41 3.62
CA PRO A 438 -9.33 -2.44 4.31
C PRO A 438 -9.05 -3.70 3.48
N GLN A 439 -10.03 -4.17 2.72
CA GLN A 439 -9.92 -5.36 1.87
C GLN A 439 -8.91 -5.15 0.75
N TYR A 440 -8.95 -3.99 0.08
CA TYR A 440 -7.97 -3.64 -0.95
C TYR A 440 -6.55 -3.62 -0.37
N ARG A 441 -6.39 -2.98 0.81
CA ARG A 441 -5.12 -2.95 1.54
C ARG A 441 -4.62 -4.36 1.88
N ALA A 442 -5.50 -5.25 2.35
CA ALA A 442 -5.14 -6.64 2.65
C ALA A 442 -4.65 -7.37 1.40
N TYR A 443 -5.38 -7.27 0.28
CA TYR A 443 -4.98 -7.91 -0.98
C TYR A 443 -3.66 -7.42 -1.55
N LEU A 444 -3.36 -6.13 -1.36
CA LEU A 444 -2.04 -5.57 -1.70
C LEU A 444 -0.94 -6.19 -0.84
N HIS A 445 -1.10 -6.19 0.48
CA HIS A 445 -0.11 -6.76 1.40
C HIS A 445 0.12 -8.25 1.14
N ASP A 446 -0.96 -9.02 0.94
CA ASP A 446 -0.87 -10.45 0.62
C ASP A 446 -0.09 -10.67 -0.67
N SER A 447 -0.32 -9.84 -1.69
CA SER A 447 0.40 -9.94 -2.96
C SER A 447 1.89 -9.63 -2.83
N VAL A 448 2.25 -8.58 -2.08
CA VAL A 448 3.66 -8.22 -1.84
C VAL A 448 4.35 -9.35 -1.07
N LYS A 449 3.69 -9.88 -0.02
CA LYS A 449 4.19 -11.00 0.78
C LYS A 449 4.39 -12.27 -0.05
N GLU A 450 3.43 -12.59 -0.91
CA GLU A 450 3.46 -13.77 -1.79
C GLU A 450 4.61 -13.68 -2.81
N LEU A 451 4.84 -12.49 -3.39
CA LEU A 451 5.89 -12.24 -4.38
C LEU A 451 7.31 -12.20 -3.78
N LEU A 452 7.48 -11.60 -2.59
CA LEU A 452 8.79 -11.52 -1.95
C LEU A 452 9.21 -12.85 -1.28
N GLY A 453 8.24 -13.72 -0.98
CA GLY A 453 8.46 -14.97 -0.27
C GLY A 453 8.62 -14.78 1.24
N THR A 454 8.31 -15.82 2.01
CA THR A 454 8.27 -15.78 3.48
C THR A 454 9.61 -15.49 4.14
N GLU A 455 10.73 -15.75 3.47
CA GLU A 455 12.06 -15.46 4.03
C GLU A 455 12.43 -13.96 4.01
N LYS A 456 11.94 -13.20 3.01
CA LYS A 456 12.18 -11.75 2.90
C LYS A 456 11.07 -10.91 3.58
N SER A 457 9.94 -11.50 3.97
CA SER A 457 8.75 -10.76 4.44
C SER A 457 8.39 -10.90 5.92
N ASN A 458 8.93 -11.89 6.67
CA ASN A 458 8.32 -12.32 7.95
C ASN A 458 9.17 -12.24 9.23
N LYS A 459 10.45 -11.85 9.22
CA LYS A 459 11.30 -12.02 10.41
C LYS A 459 11.36 -10.84 11.38
N VAL A 460 10.26 -10.11 11.54
CA VAL A 460 10.25 -8.91 12.40
C VAL A 460 9.76 -9.24 13.82
N ILE A 461 10.67 -9.22 14.81
CA ILE A 461 10.37 -9.04 16.24
C ILE A 461 9.46 -7.82 16.34
N ARG A 462 8.23 -8.00 16.80
CA ARG A 462 7.23 -6.93 16.83
C ARG A 462 7.48 -5.94 17.94
N PHE A 463 7.84 -6.45 19.12
CA PHE A 463 8.15 -5.65 20.29
C PHE A 463 9.01 -6.42 21.29
N ILE A 464 9.67 -5.65 22.15
CA ILE A 464 10.48 -6.12 23.27
C ILE A 464 10.00 -5.39 24.52
N LEU A 465 9.67 -6.16 25.55
CA LEU A 465 9.22 -5.65 26.84
C LEU A 465 10.08 -6.22 27.96
N LEU A 466 10.58 -5.34 28.83
CA LEU A 466 11.17 -5.69 30.11
C LEU A 466 10.23 -5.21 31.20
N GLN A 467 9.59 -6.13 31.90
CA GLN A 467 8.58 -5.82 32.92
C GLN A 467 8.97 -6.44 34.26
N ASN A 468 8.70 -5.74 35.35
CA ASN A 468 8.92 -6.28 36.68
C ASN A 468 7.74 -7.16 37.16
N ARG A 469 7.86 -7.72 38.37
CA ARG A 469 6.80 -8.58 38.95
C ARG A 469 5.46 -7.88 39.18
N GLN A 470 5.43 -6.55 39.19
CA GLN A 470 4.23 -5.74 39.43
C GLN A 470 3.59 -5.26 38.12
N GLY A 471 4.18 -5.59 36.96
CA GLY A 471 3.68 -5.17 35.65
C GLY A 471 4.16 -3.79 35.23
N LYS A 472 5.12 -3.21 35.96
CA LYS A 472 5.75 -1.95 35.56
C LYS A 472 6.79 -2.22 34.49
N THR A 473 6.56 -1.63 33.32
CA THR A 473 7.47 -1.66 32.18
C THR A 473 8.71 -0.79 32.47
N ARG A 474 9.90 -1.39 32.32
CA ARG A 474 11.21 -0.75 32.53
C ARG A 474 11.87 -0.38 31.21
N LEU A 475 11.65 -1.20 30.20
CA LEU A 475 12.03 -0.93 28.81
C LEU A 475 10.91 -1.45 27.91
N ALA A 476 10.53 -0.64 26.94
CA ALA A 476 9.68 -1.06 25.85
C ALA A 476 10.25 -0.53 24.53
N LYS A 477 10.30 -1.40 23.53
CA LYS A 477 10.63 -1.03 22.16
C LYS A 477 9.68 -1.74 21.22
N TYR A 478 9.13 -1.00 20.27
CA TYR A 478 8.15 -1.47 19.32
C TYR A 478 8.74 -1.29 17.92
N TYR A 479 8.77 -2.36 17.14
CA TYR A 479 9.27 -2.36 15.76
C TYR A 479 8.14 -2.44 14.73
N VAL A 480 6.91 -2.62 15.22
CA VAL A 480 5.68 -2.43 14.43
C VAL A 480 4.95 -1.19 14.93
N PRO A 481 4.32 -0.40 14.04
CA PRO A 481 3.55 0.76 14.44
C PRO A 481 2.35 0.30 15.29
N LEU A 482 2.30 0.77 16.53
CA LEU A 482 1.17 0.59 17.45
C LEU A 482 0.74 1.96 17.97
N GLU A 483 -0.57 2.18 18.08
CA GLU A 483 -1.10 3.35 18.77
C GLU A 483 -0.77 3.29 20.27
N ASP A 484 -0.67 4.43 20.94
CA ASP A 484 -0.35 4.45 22.37
C ASP A 484 -1.38 3.70 23.21
N SER A 485 -2.67 3.75 22.83
CA SER A 485 -3.72 2.97 23.49
C SER A 485 -3.50 1.46 23.36
N GLU A 486 -2.93 1.00 22.23
CA GLU A 486 -2.61 -0.39 21.98
C GLU A 486 -1.32 -0.83 22.69
N LYS A 487 -0.29 0.02 22.73
CA LYS A 487 0.94 -0.25 23.49
C LYS A 487 0.62 -0.58 24.95
N HIS A 488 -0.19 0.26 25.61
CA HIS A 488 -0.61 0.01 27.00
C HIS A 488 -1.39 -1.30 27.17
N LYS A 489 -2.24 -1.67 26.20
CA LYS A 489 -2.97 -2.95 26.22
C LYS A 489 -2.02 -4.14 26.07
N VAL A 490 -1.08 -4.06 25.13
CA VAL A 490 -0.08 -5.10 24.87
C VAL A 490 0.80 -5.32 26.11
N GLU A 491 1.31 -4.25 26.72
CA GLU A 491 2.10 -4.34 27.95
C GLU A 491 1.33 -5.04 29.08
N TYR A 492 0.06 -4.68 29.26
CA TYR A 492 -0.79 -5.29 30.27
C TYR A 492 -1.08 -6.77 30.00
N GLU A 493 -1.45 -7.11 28.76
CA GLU A 493 -1.75 -8.49 28.36
C GLU A 493 -0.53 -9.40 28.48
N VAL A 494 0.63 -8.97 27.96
CA VAL A 494 1.89 -9.74 28.01
C VAL A 494 2.32 -9.97 29.45
N HIS A 495 2.24 -8.94 30.30
CA HIS A 495 2.57 -9.10 31.71
C HIS A 495 1.70 -10.17 32.38
N ARG A 496 0.37 -10.11 32.19
CA ARG A 496 -0.56 -11.08 32.77
C ARG A 496 -0.32 -12.51 32.30
N LEU A 497 0.05 -12.67 31.04
CA LEU A 497 0.36 -13.97 30.43
C LEU A 497 1.62 -14.60 31.02
N VAL A 498 2.62 -13.78 31.32
CA VAL A 498 3.94 -14.25 31.73
C VAL A 498 4.09 -14.37 33.25
N VAL A 499 3.56 -13.44 34.04
CA VAL A 499 3.84 -13.34 35.49
C VAL A 499 3.28 -14.50 36.31
N ASN A 500 2.11 -15.03 35.93
CA ASN A 500 1.41 -16.09 36.66
C ASN A 500 1.75 -17.49 36.16
N ARG A 501 2.71 -17.60 35.23
CA ARG A 501 3.03 -18.87 34.57
C ARG A 501 3.97 -19.71 35.43
N ASP A 502 3.64 -21.00 35.58
CA ASP A 502 4.44 -21.94 36.35
C ASP A 502 5.85 -22.11 35.73
N PRO A 503 6.93 -22.09 36.53
CA PRO A 503 8.30 -22.29 36.04
C PRO A 503 8.54 -23.61 35.29
N LYS A 504 7.68 -24.62 35.43
CA LYS A 504 7.75 -25.89 34.70
C LYS A 504 7.22 -25.79 33.27
N HIS A 505 6.50 -24.73 32.92
CA HIS A 505 6.02 -24.51 31.56
C HIS A 505 7.13 -23.94 30.66
N THR A 506 6.94 -24.11 29.35
CA THR A 506 7.86 -23.55 28.35
C THR A 506 7.91 -22.03 28.44
N ASN A 507 9.04 -21.48 28.01
CA ASN A 507 9.29 -20.05 27.83
C ASN A 507 8.58 -19.44 26.61
N PHE A 508 7.71 -20.21 25.95
CA PHE A 508 7.01 -19.85 24.72
C PHE A 508 5.51 -19.84 24.98
N VAL A 509 4.85 -18.74 24.64
CA VAL A 509 3.43 -18.55 24.93
C VAL A 509 2.75 -17.98 23.69
N GLU A 510 1.65 -18.59 23.26
CA GLU A 510 0.81 -18.01 22.21
C GLU A 510 0.21 -16.69 22.68
N PHE A 511 0.29 -15.68 21.83
CA PHE A 511 -0.20 -14.34 22.10
C PHE A 511 -0.87 -13.80 20.84
N ARG A 512 -2.20 -13.74 20.85
CA ARG A 512 -3.01 -13.34 19.67
C ARG A 512 -2.65 -14.24 18.47
N THR A 513 -2.17 -13.66 17.37
CA THR A 513 -1.72 -14.37 16.17
C THR A 513 -0.20 -14.56 16.13
N HIS A 514 0.48 -14.44 17.27
CA HIS A 514 1.94 -14.40 17.43
C HIS A 514 2.38 -15.29 18.60
N LYS A 515 3.69 -15.32 18.85
CA LYS A 515 4.28 -15.98 20.03
C LYS A 515 5.07 -14.98 20.85
N VAL A 516 4.93 -15.05 22.17
CA VAL A 516 5.79 -14.37 23.13
C VAL A 516 6.82 -15.36 23.65
N ILE A 517 8.09 -15.03 23.43
CA ILE A 517 9.27 -15.73 23.95
C ILE A 517 9.74 -14.94 25.16
N TYR A 518 9.79 -15.56 26.34
CA TYR A 518 10.14 -14.82 27.55
C TYR A 518 11.12 -15.56 28.46
N ARG A 519 11.95 -14.82 29.20
CA ARG A 519 12.81 -15.37 30.25
C ARG A 519 12.89 -14.42 31.44
N ARG A 520 13.03 -15.01 32.63
CA ARG A 520 13.09 -14.28 33.89
C ARG A 520 14.51 -14.18 34.40
N TYR A 521 14.99 -12.96 34.66
CA TYR A 521 16.30 -12.68 35.27
C TYR A 521 16.13 -11.68 36.40
N ALA A 522 16.68 -11.98 37.59
CA ALA A 522 16.68 -11.10 38.77
C ALA A 522 15.30 -10.47 39.14
N GLY A 523 14.18 -11.12 38.79
CA GLY A 523 12.83 -10.61 39.04
C GLY A 523 12.19 -9.79 37.91
N LEU A 524 12.93 -9.54 36.83
CA LEU A 524 12.43 -8.96 35.58
C LEU A 524 12.07 -10.07 34.58
N PHE A 525 11.06 -9.78 33.76
CA PHE A 525 10.61 -10.60 32.64
C PHE A 525 11.00 -9.91 31.34
N PHE A 526 11.90 -10.54 30.59
CA PHE A 526 12.31 -10.14 29.25
C PHE A 526 11.44 -10.88 28.27
N SER A 527 10.66 -10.17 27.45
CA SER A 527 9.67 -10.74 26.55
C SER A 527 9.85 -10.18 25.14
N LEU A 528 9.99 -11.07 24.15
CA LEU A 528 10.04 -10.78 22.72
C LEU A 528 8.77 -11.33 22.07
N CYS A 529 8.11 -10.54 21.24
CA CYS A 529 6.98 -11.00 20.44
C CYS A 529 7.41 -11.22 18.98
N VAL A 530 7.21 -12.45 18.49
CA VAL A 530 7.72 -12.95 17.21
C VAL A 530 6.62 -13.67 16.44
N ASP A 531 6.88 -14.00 15.17
CA ASP A 531 5.93 -14.74 14.35
C ASP A 531 5.72 -16.18 14.87
N ILE A 532 4.59 -16.81 14.56
CA ILE A 532 4.33 -18.20 14.97
C ILE A 532 5.26 -19.20 14.27
N THR A 533 5.81 -18.84 13.10
CA THR A 533 6.70 -19.69 12.29
C THR A 533 8.18 -19.55 12.63
N ASP A 534 8.50 -18.63 13.54
CA ASP A 534 9.85 -18.23 13.88
C ASP A 534 10.53 -19.20 14.87
N ASN A 535 11.87 -19.31 14.80
CA ASN A 535 12.62 -20.22 15.66
C ASN A 535 12.66 -19.73 17.12
N GLU A 536 11.88 -20.36 18.00
CA GLU A 536 11.71 -19.90 19.38
C GLU A 536 13.01 -19.97 20.20
N LEU A 537 13.88 -20.94 19.93
CA LEU A 537 15.14 -21.13 20.64
C LEU A 537 16.13 -20.00 20.32
N ALA A 538 16.15 -19.53 19.06
CA ALA A 538 17.02 -18.42 18.66
C ALA A 538 16.70 -17.14 19.45
N TYR A 539 15.41 -16.82 19.63
CA TYR A 539 14.99 -15.66 20.41
C TYR A 539 15.19 -15.85 21.92
N LEU A 540 15.11 -17.08 22.42
CA LEU A 540 15.40 -17.36 23.83
C LEU A 540 16.89 -17.16 24.15
N GLU A 541 17.78 -17.62 23.27
CA GLU A 541 19.23 -17.38 23.38
C GLU A 541 19.57 -15.90 23.18
N SER A 542 18.82 -15.21 22.30
CA SER A 542 18.94 -13.77 22.10
C SER A 542 18.64 -12.97 23.38
N ILE A 543 17.60 -13.35 24.13
CA ILE A 543 17.33 -12.77 25.45
C ILE A 543 18.51 -13.00 26.40
N HIS A 544 19.09 -14.20 26.38
CA HIS A 544 20.23 -14.51 27.25
C HIS A 544 21.46 -13.66 26.91
N LEU A 545 21.81 -13.57 25.63
CA LEU A 545 22.89 -12.73 25.13
C LEU A 545 22.68 -11.26 25.51
N PHE A 546 21.47 -10.74 25.35
CA PHE A 546 21.15 -9.37 25.75
C PHE A 546 21.43 -9.15 27.24
N VAL A 547 20.98 -10.05 28.10
CA VAL A 547 21.27 -9.99 29.55
C VAL A 547 22.75 -10.05 29.84
N GLU A 548 23.51 -10.89 29.15
CA GLU A 548 24.96 -10.96 29.32
C GLU A 548 25.70 -9.68 28.90
N ILE A 549 25.22 -9.02 27.85
CA ILE A 549 25.79 -7.74 27.40
C ILE A 549 25.46 -6.66 28.43
N LEU A 550 24.23 -6.61 28.92
CA LEU A 550 23.87 -5.72 30.02
C LEU A 550 24.77 -5.99 31.24
N ASP A 551 24.99 -7.25 31.61
CA ASP A 551 25.83 -7.61 32.76
C ASP A 551 27.29 -7.15 32.60
N HIS A 552 27.80 -7.19 31.36
CA HIS A 552 29.12 -6.63 31.03
C HIS A 552 29.21 -5.13 31.29
N PHE A 553 28.20 -4.34 30.90
CA PHE A 553 28.21 -2.89 31.04
C PHE A 553 27.81 -2.39 32.44
N PHE A 554 26.98 -3.14 33.17
CA PHE A 554 26.44 -2.72 34.47
C PHE A 554 27.06 -3.42 35.68
N SER A 555 27.94 -4.43 35.49
CA SER A 555 28.65 -5.13 36.58
C SER A 555 27.72 -5.67 37.68
N ASN A 556 26.88 -6.65 37.33
CA ASN A 556 25.71 -7.18 38.06
C ASN A 556 24.43 -6.36 37.85
N VAL A 557 23.75 -6.57 36.71
CA VAL A 557 22.47 -5.90 36.40
C VAL A 557 21.41 -6.22 37.44
N CYS A 558 20.92 -5.20 38.13
CA CYS A 558 19.69 -5.27 38.92
C CYS A 558 18.57 -4.40 38.33
N GLU A 559 17.32 -4.62 38.78
CA GLU A 559 16.19 -3.75 38.37
C GLU A 559 16.48 -2.27 38.68
N LEU A 560 17.27 -1.99 39.71
CA LEU A 560 17.66 -0.63 40.07
C LEU A 560 18.62 0.01 39.05
N ASP A 561 19.45 -0.74 38.33
CA ASP A 561 20.33 -0.20 37.28
C ASP A 561 19.54 0.21 36.03
N LEU A 562 18.49 -0.56 35.73
CA LEU A 562 17.55 -0.29 34.64
C LEU A 562 16.54 0.83 34.99
N VAL A 563 16.39 1.15 36.28
CA VAL A 563 15.37 2.11 36.77
C VAL A 563 15.98 3.38 37.38
N PHE A 564 17.16 3.35 38.00
CA PHE A 564 17.51 4.30 39.06
C PHE A 564 18.96 4.83 39.08
N ASN A 565 19.69 4.85 37.96
CA ASN A 565 20.88 5.71 37.85
C ASN A 565 20.53 7.14 37.41
N PHE A 566 19.56 7.77 38.10
CA PHE A 566 19.02 9.10 37.80
C PHE A 566 19.99 10.28 38.12
N HIS A 567 21.18 10.03 38.66
CA HIS A 567 22.13 11.12 39.03
C HIS A 567 23.33 11.28 38.07
N LYS A 568 23.47 10.42 37.05
CA LYS A 568 24.33 10.68 35.88
C LYS A 568 23.44 10.83 34.64
N PHE A 569 22.95 12.07 34.48
CA PHE A 569 22.03 12.58 33.46
C PHE A 569 22.14 11.90 32.07
N THR A 570 20.99 11.49 31.52
CA THR A 570 20.71 11.20 30.08
C THR A 570 21.45 10.04 29.39
N TYR A 571 22.71 9.75 29.71
CA TYR A 571 23.52 8.78 28.97
C TYR A 571 23.12 7.31 29.22
N LEU A 572 22.64 6.95 30.41
CA LEU A 572 22.48 5.55 30.79
C LEU A 572 21.21 4.87 30.23
N PHE A 573 20.09 5.61 30.15
CA PHE A 573 18.88 5.12 29.48
C PHE A 573 19.13 4.97 27.98
N MET A 574 19.84 5.93 27.37
CA MET A 574 20.29 5.80 25.99
C MET A 574 21.20 4.59 25.79
N LYS A 575 22.13 4.28 26.71
CA LYS A 575 23.01 3.10 26.59
C LYS A 575 22.25 1.77 26.46
N VAL A 576 21.19 1.53 27.22
CA VAL A 576 20.42 0.28 27.09
C VAL A 576 19.71 0.20 25.73
N TYR A 577 19.16 1.31 25.24
CA TYR A 577 18.57 1.38 23.91
C TYR A 577 19.61 1.26 22.79
N LEU A 578 20.80 1.86 22.94
CA LEU A 578 21.92 1.74 22.02
C LEU A 578 22.46 0.31 21.95
N ILE A 579 22.62 -0.36 23.10
CA ILE A 579 22.96 -1.79 23.14
C ILE A 579 21.87 -2.60 22.41
N LEU A 580 20.60 -2.27 22.64
CA LEU A 580 19.49 -2.92 21.97
C LEU A 580 19.44 -2.62 20.46
N ASP A 581 19.90 -1.45 20.00
CA ASP A 581 20.01 -1.06 18.59
C ASP A 581 21.17 -1.78 17.88
N GLU A 582 22.32 -1.95 18.54
CA GLU A 582 23.44 -2.76 18.00
C GLU A 582 23.08 -4.24 17.91
N PHE A 583 22.23 -4.70 18.83
CA PHE A 583 21.79 -6.08 18.92
C PHE A 583 20.61 -6.38 17.98
N ILE A 584 19.56 -5.55 18.00
CA ILE A 584 18.31 -5.70 17.25
C ILE A 584 17.94 -4.41 16.55
N LEU A 585 18.07 -4.43 15.22
CA LEU A 585 17.79 -3.30 14.36
C LEU A 585 16.51 -3.57 13.57
N ALA A 586 15.55 -2.63 13.62
CA ALA A 586 14.28 -2.72 12.90
C ALA A 586 13.47 -4.03 13.13
N GLY A 587 13.66 -4.66 14.29
CA GLY A 587 12.96 -5.89 14.67
C GLY A 587 13.68 -7.16 14.19
N GLU A 588 14.87 -7.05 13.62
CA GLU A 588 15.69 -8.20 13.21
C GLU A 588 16.91 -8.34 14.12
N LEU A 589 17.33 -9.58 14.39
CA LEU A 589 18.58 -9.86 15.10
C LEU A 589 19.77 -9.53 14.20
N GLN A 590 20.49 -8.46 14.52
CA GLN A 590 21.55 -7.89 13.68
C GLN A 590 22.92 -8.51 13.95
N GLU A 591 23.24 -8.72 15.21
CA GLU A 591 24.54 -9.23 15.66
C GLU A 591 24.33 -10.19 16.83
N THR A 592 24.98 -11.35 16.79
CA THR A 592 24.90 -12.38 17.84
C THR A 592 26.23 -12.60 18.53
N SER A 593 27.30 -11.93 18.09
CA SER A 593 28.60 -11.94 18.73
C SER A 593 28.68 -10.89 19.83
N LYS A 594 28.69 -11.36 21.08
CA LYS A 594 28.95 -10.51 22.27
C LYS A 594 30.17 -9.62 22.10
N ARG A 595 31.26 -10.19 21.57
CA ARG A 595 32.53 -9.47 21.35
C ARG A 595 32.36 -8.32 20.36
N ALA A 596 31.70 -8.56 19.22
CA ALA A 596 31.50 -7.54 18.21
C ALA A 596 30.63 -6.39 18.72
N ILE A 597 29.58 -6.70 19.48
CA ILE A 597 28.70 -5.69 20.09
C ILE A 597 29.48 -4.82 21.08
N ILE A 598 30.29 -5.43 21.96
CA ILE A 598 31.11 -4.69 22.93
C ILE A 598 32.16 -3.81 22.21
N GLU A 599 32.82 -4.33 21.17
CA GLU A 599 33.82 -3.57 20.40
C GLU A 599 33.18 -2.33 19.73
N ARG A 600 32.04 -2.48 19.06
CA ARG A 600 31.32 -1.36 18.41
C ARG A 600 30.78 -0.35 19.41
N MET A 601 30.21 -0.81 20.52
CA MET A 601 29.78 0.08 21.60
C MET A 601 30.96 0.89 22.16
N GLY A 602 32.14 0.30 22.27
CA GLY A 602 33.36 0.99 22.67
C GLY A 602 33.92 1.97 21.63
N GLU A 603 33.59 1.80 20.34
CA GLU A 603 33.89 2.80 19.30
C GLU A 603 32.90 3.98 19.35
N LEU A 604 31.61 3.70 19.56
CA LEU A 604 30.57 4.72 19.73
C LEU A 604 30.85 5.62 20.94
N GLU A 605 31.30 5.04 22.06
CA GLU A 605 31.72 5.81 23.25
C GLU A 605 32.95 6.70 23.04
N LYS A 606 33.75 6.47 21.99
CA LYS A 606 34.91 7.32 21.64
C LYS A 606 34.54 8.46 20.69
N LEU A 607 33.36 8.39 20.07
CA LEU A 607 32.86 9.37 19.11
C LEU A 607 31.94 10.43 19.77
N GLU A 608 31.46 10.16 20.99
CA GLU A 608 30.85 11.12 21.91
C GLU A 608 31.89 11.81 22.79
#